data_AF-A0A7Y3XYA4-F1
#
_entry.id   AF-A0A7Y3XYA4-F1
#
_cell.length_a   1.000
_cell.length_b   1.000
_cell.length_c   1.000
_cell.angle_alpha   90.00
_cell.angle_beta   90.00
_cell.angle_gamma   90.00
#
_symmetry.space_group_name_H-M   'P 1'
#
loop_
_entity.id
_entity.type
_entity.pdbx_description
1 polymer ?
#
loop_
_entity_poly.entity_id
_entity_poly.type
_entity_poly.pdbx_seq_one_letter_code
_entity_poly.pdbx_strand_id
1 'polypeptide(L)'
;MNVIDSNLKFRGLTYGNNPRKIILHHAAATSCSIEDIHTWHLHNGWSGCGYHYLVRKNGSVYRGRPENSLGAHCINYNAISIGICVEGNYMVEYMPSNQKNSLIELIKYLCGKYGIKEIYGHGELNSTDCPGGNYPLDEIRREIRFGFSRNVIEKYPGYLIKINPNLRDNNVKIIQEKLIEKGYSVGAYGADGYFGAATFNAIKKFQRDNGLMVDGIVGRDTWGRLVK
;
A
#
# COMPACT_ATOMS: atom_id res chain seq x y z
N MET A 1 5.15 1.96 7.36
CA MET A 1 4.33 3.10 6.90
C MET A 1 4.30 4.15 8.00
N ASN A 2 4.51 5.42 7.64
CA ASN A 2 4.40 6.56 8.56
C ASN A 2 2.96 7.10 8.51
N VAL A 3 2.32 7.27 9.67
CA VAL A 3 0.98 7.86 9.80
C VAL A 3 1.11 9.13 10.61
N ILE A 4 0.70 10.26 10.03
CA ILE A 4 0.78 11.58 10.64
C ILE A 4 -0.45 11.77 11.55
N ASP A 5 -0.22 12.11 12.81
CA ASP A 5 -1.29 12.51 13.72
C ASP A 5 -1.50 14.03 13.62
N SER A 6 -2.72 14.43 13.28
CA SER A 6 -3.12 15.85 13.15
C SER A 6 -3.67 16.42 14.46
N ASN A 7 -3.71 15.64 15.55
CA ASN A 7 -4.19 16.06 16.87
C ASN A 7 -5.61 16.65 16.86
N LEU A 8 -6.47 16.18 15.95
CA LEU A 8 -7.84 16.65 15.78
C LEU A 8 -8.64 16.58 17.08
N LYS A 9 -9.50 17.58 17.31
CA LYS A 9 -10.35 17.67 18.49
C LYS A 9 -11.77 17.28 18.15
N PHE A 10 -12.09 16.02 18.37
CA PHE A 10 -13.43 15.51 18.13
C PHE A 10 -14.42 15.97 19.20
N ARG A 11 -15.69 16.17 18.81
CA ARG A 11 -16.80 16.12 19.77
C ARG A 11 -16.96 14.67 20.27
N GLY A 12 -17.90 14.41 21.18
CA GLY A 12 -18.14 13.07 21.74
C GLY A 12 -18.11 11.96 20.69
N LEU A 13 -17.33 10.91 20.94
CA LEU A 13 -17.17 9.74 20.07
C LEU A 13 -17.77 8.50 20.71
N THR A 14 -18.42 7.68 19.89
CA THR A 14 -18.83 6.33 20.28
C THR A 14 -17.73 5.34 19.94
N TYR A 15 -17.41 4.44 20.87
CA TYR A 15 -16.40 3.40 20.72
C TYR A 15 -17.01 2.02 20.58
N GLY A 16 -16.19 1.04 20.20
CA GLY A 16 -16.60 -0.35 19.99
C GLY A 16 -16.60 -0.78 18.53
N ASN A 17 -15.88 -0.06 17.66
CA ASN A 17 -15.70 -0.50 16.28
C ASN A 17 -14.94 -1.84 16.25
N ASN A 18 -15.43 -2.78 15.45
CA ASN A 18 -14.82 -4.09 15.23
C ASN A 18 -14.60 -4.29 13.72
N PRO A 19 -13.51 -3.73 13.16
CA PRO A 19 -13.33 -3.68 11.72
C PRO A 19 -13.30 -5.06 11.05
N ARG A 20 -14.22 -5.27 10.10
CA ARG A 20 -14.25 -6.42 9.20
C ARG A 20 -14.18 -6.03 7.73
N LYS A 21 -14.31 -4.73 7.43
CA LYS A 21 -14.35 -4.15 6.09
C LYS A 21 -13.47 -2.90 6.01
N ILE A 22 -12.90 -2.63 4.84
CA ILE A 22 -12.36 -1.32 4.49
C ILE A 22 -13.30 -0.67 3.47
N ILE A 23 -13.66 0.59 3.69
CA ILE A 23 -14.54 1.34 2.79
C ILE A 23 -13.79 2.57 2.29
N LEU A 24 -13.62 2.67 0.97
CA LEU A 24 -12.84 3.67 0.28
C LEU A 24 -13.73 4.82 -0.19
N HIS A 25 -13.27 6.04 0.06
CA HIS A 25 -13.93 7.30 -0.25
C HIS A 25 -12.99 8.23 -0.99
N HIS A 26 -13.57 9.14 -1.77
CA HIS A 26 -12.89 10.37 -2.16
C HIS A 26 -13.39 11.54 -1.32
N ALA A 27 -12.68 12.65 -1.30
CA ALA A 27 -13.13 13.84 -0.60
C ALA A 27 -14.21 14.63 -1.36
N ALA A 28 -14.43 14.31 -2.65
CA ALA A 28 -15.20 15.13 -3.60
C ALA A 28 -14.67 16.58 -3.72
N ALA A 29 -13.41 16.79 -3.35
CA ALA A 29 -12.70 18.05 -3.39
C ALA A 29 -11.31 17.83 -3.98
N THR A 30 -10.95 18.59 -5.03
CA THR A 30 -9.67 18.46 -5.75
C THR A 30 -8.45 18.61 -4.83
N SER A 31 -8.57 19.40 -3.75
CA SER A 31 -7.53 19.57 -2.73
C SER A 31 -8.19 19.77 -1.37
N CYS A 32 -7.76 19.01 -0.37
CA CYS A 32 -8.25 19.13 1.01
C CYS A 32 -7.32 18.45 2.02
N SER A 33 -7.04 19.13 3.13
CA SER A 33 -6.33 18.58 4.28
C SER A 33 -7.26 17.75 5.17
N ILE A 34 -6.70 17.08 6.19
CA ILE A 34 -7.52 16.35 7.17
C ILE A 34 -8.25 17.35 8.09
N GLU A 35 -7.65 18.51 8.34
CA GLU A 35 -8.21 19.63 9.08
C GLU A 35 -9.41 20.25 8.35
N ASP A 36 -9.33 20.38 7.02
CA ASP A 36 -10.46 20.83 6.20
C ASP A 36 -11.65 19.88 6.33
N ILE A 37 -11.43 18.58 6.12
CA ILE A 37 -12.47 17.55 6.27
C ILE A 37 -13.05 17.56 7.68
N HIS A 38 -12.19 17.69 8.69
CA HIS A 38 -12.62 17.76 10.09
C HIS A 38 -13.54 18.95 10.32
N THR A 39 -13.14 20.13 9.84
CA THR A 39 -13.91 21.39 9.97
C THR A 39 -15.26 21.30 9.23
N TRP A 40 -15.27 20.80 7.99
CA TRP A 40 -16.50 20.62 7.21
C TRP A 40 -17.49 19.71 7.92
N HIS A 41 -17.01 18.59 8.47
CA HIS A 41 -17.87 17.66 9.19
C HIS A 41 -18.36 18.23 10.53
N LEU A 42 -17.57 19.04 11.24
CA LEU A 42 -18.04 19.76 12.43
C LEU A 42 -19.18 20.74 12.09
N HIS A 43 -19.07 21.45 10.96
CA HIS A 43 -20.13 22.34 10.46
C HIS A 43 -21.40 21.59 10.07
N ASN A 44 -21.27 20.35 9.58
CA ASN A 44 -22.40 19.44 9.34
C ASN A 44 -23.00 18.82 10.62
N GLY A 45 -22.56 19.26 11.81
CA GLY A 45 -23.05 18.76 13.09
C GLY A 45 -22.43 17.45 13.55
N TRP A 46 -21.46 16.90 12.82
CA TRP A 46 -20.80 15.65 13.20
C TRP A 46 -19.77 15.90 14.30
N SER A 47 -19.20 14.84 14.86
CA SER A 47 -18.15 14.96 15.88
C SER A 47 -16.76 15.31 15.33
N GLY A 48 -16.64 15.61 14.04
CA GLY A 48 -15.38 15.84 13.33
C GLY A 48 -15.23 14.94 12.12
N CYS A 49 -14.01 14.79 11.62
CA CYS A 49 -13.68 13.92 10.48
C CYS A 49 -14.39 12.57 10.62
N GLY A 50 -15.04 12.10 9.55
CA GLY A 50 -15.88 10.90 9.55
C GLY A 50 -15.11 9.62 9.23
N TYR A 51 -13.88 9.78 8.75
CA TYR A 51 -12.98 8.72 8.31
C TYR A 51 -11.91 8.45 9.37
N HIS A 52 -11.35 7.26 9.34
CA HIS A 52 -10.23 6.90 10.21
C HIS A 52 -8.89 7.35 9.62
N TYR A 53 -8.82 7.51 8.29
CA TYR A 53 -7.64 7.94 7.58
C TYR A 53 -7.97 8.89 6.42
N LEU A 54 -7.03 9.79 6.12
CA LEU A 54 -6.94 10.52 4.86
C LEU A 54 -5.63 10.18 4.16
N VAL A 55 -5.65 9.92 2.85
CA VAL A 55 -4.46 9.82 2.00
C VAL A 55 -4.42 11.03 1.04
N ARG A 56 -3.39 11.85 1.15
CA ARG A 56 -3.19 13.05 0.30
C ARG A 56 -2.58 12.68 -1.05
N LYS A 57 -2.68 13.55 -2.04
CA LYS A 57 -2.16 13.35 -3.42
C LYS A 57 -0.65 13.05 -3.46
N ASN A 58 0.11 13.60 -2.51
CA ASN A 58 1.55 13.36 -2.38
C ASN A 58 1.91 12.02 -1.69
N GLY A 59 0.93 11.22 -1.27
CA GLY A 59 1.13 9.94 -0.56
C GLY A 59 1.21 10.04 0.97
N SER A 60 1.16 11.24 1.54
CA SER A 60 1.11 11.37 3.00
C SER A 60 -0.22 10.85 3.57
N VAL A 61 -0.13 10.07 4.65
CA VAL A 61 -1.27 9.43 5.31
C VAL A 61 -1.50 10.09 6.66
N TYR A 62 -2.71 10.61 6.88
CA TYR A 62 -3.12 11.26 8.12
C TYR A 62 -4.11 10.41 8.88
N ARG A 63 -3.94 10.36 10.19
CA ARG A 63 -4.91 9.80 11.12
C ARG A 63 -6.09 10.77 11.24
N GLY A 64 -7.29 10.23 11.05
CA GLY A 64 -8.55 10.88 11.37
C GLY A 64 -9.07 10.36 12.71
N ARG A 65 -10.26 9.77 12.70
CA ARG A 65 -10.85 9.14 13.89
C ARG A 65 -10.00 7.97 14.41
N PRO A 66 -9.99 7.71 15.73
CA PRO A 66 -9.43 6.48 16.29
C PRO A 66 -10.08 5.23 15.67
N GLU A 67 -9.29 4.21 15.31
CA GLU A 67 -9.78 2.97 14.67
C GLU A 67 -10.80 2.19 15.53
N ASN A 68 -10.74 2.33 16.86
CA ASN A 68 -11.68 1.70 17.81
C ASN A 68 -12.97 2.53 18.03
N SER A 69 -13.05 3.73 17.47
CA SER A 69 -14.27 4.53 17.42
C SER A 69 -15.10 4.17 16.19
N LEU A 70 -16.43 4.31 16.28
CA LEU A 70 -17.30 4.12 15.12
C LEU A 70 -16.95 5.14 14.03
N GLY A 71 -17.02 4.74 12.77
CA GLY A 71 -16.96 5.68 11.65
C GLY A 71 -18.18 6.61 11.60
N ALA A 72 -18.11 7.64 10.77
CA ALA A 72 -19.26 8.42 10.33
C ALA A 72 -19.20 8.58 8.80
N HIS A 73 -18.96 7.49 8.08
CA HIS A 73 -18.65 7.51 6.65
C HIS A 73 -19.52 6.55 5.83
N CYS A 74 -20.13 5.52 6.41
CA CYS A 74 -20.99 4.60 5.67
C CYS A 74 -22.11 4.05 6.57
N ILE A 75 -23.34 4.46 6.27
CA ILE A 75 -24.53 4.08 7.04
C ILE A 75 -24.64 2.55 7.05
N ASN A 76 -24.96 1.97 8.21
CA ASN A 76 -25.01 0.54 8.53
C ASN A 76 -23.65 -0.19 8.65
N TYR A 77 -22.54 0.43 8.26
CA TYR A 77 -21.21 -0.21 8.29
C TYR A 77 -20.20 0.49 9.22
N ASN A 78 -20.55 1.63 9.81
CA ASN A 78 -19.69 2.44 10.68
C ASN A 78 -19.10 1.69 11.90
N ALA A 79 -19.76 0.65 12.42
CA ALA A 79 -19.30 -0.12 13.58
C ALA A 79 -18.46 -1.35 13.23
N ILE A 80 -18.30 -1.66 11.93
CA ILE A 80 -17.60 -2.85 11.45
C ILE A 80 -16.63 -2.53 10.31
N SER A 81 -16.18 -1.28 10.19
CA SER A 81 -15.32 -0.89 9.08
C SER A 81 -14.29 0.19 9.42
N ILE A 82 -13.22 0.21 8.64
CA ILE A 82 -12.30 1.34 8.53
C ILE A 82 -12.63 2.12 7.25
N GLY A 83 -13.18 3.32 7.41
CA GLY A 83 -13.27 4.31 6.33
C GLY A 83 -11.94 4.99 6.05
N ILE A 84 -11.50 4.94 4.79
CA ILE A 84 -10.33 5.66 4.28
C ILE A 84 -10.82 6.64 3.22
N CYS A 85 -10.61 7.94 3.46
CA CYS A 85 -10.81 8.98 2.46
C CYS A 85 -9.50 9.26 1.75
N VAL A 86 -9.58 9.67 0.50
CA VAL A 86 -8.42 10.18 -0.24
C VAL A 86 -8.75 11.56 -0.82
N GLU A 87 -7.76 12.45 -0.79
CA GLU A 87 -7.86 13.77 -1.38
C GLU A 87 -8.13 13.69 -2.89
N GLY A 88 -9.20 14.31 -3.35
CA GLY A 88 -9.51 14.41 -4.78
C GLY A 88 -11.00 14.35 -5.09
N ASN A 89 -11.34 14.76 -6.31
CA ASN A 89 -12.66 14.61 -6.91
C ASN A 89 -12.58 13.73 -8.17
N TYR A 90 -12.59 12.41 -7.98
CA TYR A 90 -12.51 11.45 -9.11
C TYR A 90 -13.83 11.22 -9.86
N MET A 91 -14.78 12.16 -9.76
CA MET A 91 -15.75 12.32 -10.84
C MET A 91 -15.10 12.98 -12.06
N VAL A 92 -14.06 13.81 -11.84
CA VAL A 92 -13.49 14.69 -12.88
C VAL A 92 -11.98 14.58 -13.04
N GLU A 93 -11.28 13.94 -12.10
CA GLU A 93 -9.82 13.77 -12.15
C GLU A 93 -9.38 12.32 -11.92
N TYR A 94 -8.07 12.06 -12.04
CA TYR A 94 -7.47 10.74 -11.83
C TYR A 94 -6.53 10.75 -10.63
N MET A 95 -6.44 9.61 -9.93
CA MET A 95 -5.60 9.43 -8.75
C MET A 95 -4.10 9.38 -9.12
N PRO A 96 -3.25 10.26 -8.54
CA PRO A 96 -1.80 10.18 -8.71
C PRO A 96 -1.20 8.88 -8.15
N SER A 97 -0.15 8.37 -8.78
CA SER A 97 0.49 7.11 -8.39
C SER A 97 0.97 7.08 -6.94
N ASN A 98 1.52 8.19 -6.42
CA ASN A 98 1.98 8.27 -5.03
C ASN A 98 0.83 8.05 -4.03
N GLN A 99 -0.32 8.69 -4.29
CA GLN A 99 -1.52 8.50 -3.48
C GLN A 99 -2.05 7.07 -3.55
N LYS A 100 -2.12 6.49 -4.75
CA LYS A 100 -2.53 5.09 -4.95
C LYS A 100 -1.62 4.11 -4.20
N ASN A 101 -0.31 4.29 -4.32
CA ASN A 101 0.68 3.43 -3.68
C ASN A 101 0.56 3.47 -2.14
N SER A 102 0.49 4.67 -1.56
CA SER A 102 0.33 4.83 -0.11
C SER A 102 -1.02 4.33 0.39
N LEU A 103 -2.09 4.49 -0.40
CA LEU A 103 -3.39 3.90 -0.10
C LEU A 103 -3.30 2.36 -0.07
N ILE A 104 -2.64 1.74 -1.05
CA ILE A 104 -2.46 0.29 -1.12
C ILE A 104 -1.64 -0.23 0.07
N GLU A 105 -0.56 0.47 0.46
CA GLU A 105 0.22 0.14 1.65
C GLU A 105 -0.62 0.22 2.93
N LEU A 106 -1.42 1.28 3.09
CA LEU A 106 -2.33 1.45 4.21
C LEU A 106 -3.37 0.32 4.27
N ILE A 107 -3.99 -0.02 3.14
CA ILE A 107 -4.97 -1.11 3.06
C ILE A 107 -4.31 -2.44 3.45
N LYS A 108 -3.12 -2.76 2.92
CA LYS A 108 -2.39 -3.99 3.29
C LYS A 108 -2.09 -4.06 4.78
N TYR A 109 -1.61 -2.96 5.37
CA TYR A 109 -1.37 -2.87 6.80
C TYR A 109 -2.62 -3.15 7.62
N LEU A 110 -3.75 -2.51 7.28
CA LEU A 110 -5.02 -2.67 8.00
C LEU A 110 -5.60 -4.08 7.81
N CYS A 111 -5.51 -4.64 6.60
CA CYS A 111 -5.90 -6.03 6.35
C CYS A 111 -5.07 -7.01 7.19
N GLY A 112 -3.75 -6.81 7.31
CA GLY A 112 -2.90 -7.63 8.18
C GLY A 112 -3.23 -7.47 9.67
N LYS A 113 -3.45 -6.24 10.12
CA LYS A 113 -3.74 -5.90 11.52
C LYS A 113 -5.08 -6.46 12.02
N TYR A 114 -6.11 -6.42 11.17
CA TYR A 114 -7.49 -6.78 11.55
C TYR A 114 -8.00 -8.07 10.88
N GLY A 115 -7.22 -8.70 10.00
CA GLY A 115 -7.67 -9.87 9.22
C GLY A 115 -8.75 -9.55 8.17
N ILE A 116 -8.87 -8.28 7.76
CA ILE A 116 -9.89 -7.81 6.81
C ILE A 116 -9.61 -8.35 5.41
N LYS A 117 -10.63 -8.95 4.77
CA LYS A 117 -10.57 -9.41 3.38
C LYS A 117 -11.50 -8.64 2.44
N GLU A 118 -12.43 -7.89 3.00
CA GLU A 118 -13.49 -7.19 2.27
C GLU A 118 -13.13 -5.70 2.10
N ILE A 119 -13.01 -5.25 0.85
CA ILE A 119 -12.66 -3.87 0.48
C ILE A 119 -13.72 -3.35 -0.49
N TYR A 120 -14.36 -2.25 -0.15
CA TYR A 120 -15.47 -1.64 -0.91
C TYR A 120 -15.20 -0.18 -1.23
N GLY A 121 -15.73 0.32 -2.35
CA GLY A 121 -16.04 1.73 -2.52
C GLY A 121 -17.37 2.06 -1.84
N HIS A 122 -17.58 3.30 -1.43
CA HIS A 122 -18.81 3.70 -0.73
C HIS A 122 -20.08 3.39 -1.54
N GLY A 123 -20.06 3.65 -2.84
CA GLY A 123 -21.16 3.45 -3.78
C GLY A 123 -21.60 2.00 -3.98
N GLU A 124 -20.79 1.03 -3.57
CA GLU A 124 -21.18 -0.39 -3.59
C GLU A 124 -22.01 -0.81 -2.36
N LEU A 125 -22.05 0.04 -1.33
CA LEU A 125 -22.74 -0.25 -0.06
C LEU A 125 -23.89 0.73 0.22
N ASN A 126 -23.81 1.97 -0.26
CA ASN A 126 -24.87 2.96 -0.17
C ASN A 126 -25.09 3.61 -1.55
N SER A 127 -26.28 4.14 -1.81
CA SER A 127 -26.57 4.87 -3.06
C SER A 127 -25.85 6.23 -3.05
N THR A 128 -24.70 6.30 -3.71
CA THR A 128 -23.85 7.49 -3.83
C THR A 128 -22.88 7.33 -5.00
N ASP A 129 -22.42 8.44 -5.57
CA ASP A 129 -21.37 8.45 -6.61
C ASP A 129 -19.97 8.26 -6.01
N CYS A 130 -19.79 8.38 -4.69
CA CYS A 130 -18.51 8.16 -4.03
C CYS A 130 -18.04 6.70 -4.24
N PRO A 131 -16.77 6.41 -4.59
CA PRO A 131 -15.63 7.34 -4.60
C PRO A 131 -15.31 7.95 -5.98
N GLY A 132 -16.25 7.88 -6.93
CA GLY A 132 -16.19 8.47 -8.25
C GLY A 132 -15.78 7.51 -9.36
N GLY A 133 -16.25 7.79 -10.58
CA GLY A 133 -16.06 6.92 -11.75
C GLY A 133 -14.60 6.71 -12.18
N ASN A 134 -13.73 7.68 -11.92
CA ASN A 134 -12.29 7.58 -12.22
C ASN A 134 -11.47 7.03 -11.03
N TYR A 135 -12.12 6.63 -9.92
CA TYR A 135 -11.42 6.00 -8.81
C TYR A 135 -10.93 4.61 -9.24
N PRO A 136 -9.63 4.28 -9.11
CA PRO A 136 -9.08 3.02 -9.59
C PRO A 136 -9.39 1.84 -8.65
N LEU A 137 -10.66 1.63 -8.29
CA LEU A 137 -11.10 0.69 -7.25
C LEU A 137 -10.73 -0.76 -7.58
N ASP A 138 -11.01 -1.19 -8.81
CA ASP A 138 -10.70 -2.56 -9.26
C ASP A 138 -9.20 -2.80 -9.38
N GLU A 139 -8.44 -1.78 -9.79
CA GLU A 139 -6.99 -1.86 -9.83
C GLU A 139 -6.42 -2.01 -8.42
N ILE A 140 -6.86 -1.20 -7.46
CA ILE A 140 -6.46 -1.29 -6.05
C ILE A 140 -6.77 -2.68 -5.50
N ARG A 141 -8.00 -3.17 -5.67
CA ARG A 141 -8.39 -4.52 -5.19
C ARG A 141 -7.54 -5.62 -5.81
N ARG A 142 -7.25 -5.51 -7.10
CA ARG A 142 -6.40 -6.45 -7.83
C ARG A 142 -4.98 -6.44 -7.25
N GLU A 143 -4.40 -5.27 -7.02
CA GLU A 143 -3.07 -5.14 -6.40
C GLU A 143 -3.03 -5.65 -4.95
N ILE A 144 -4.12 -5.50 -4.18
CA ILE A 144 -4.24 -6.09 -2.85
C ILE A 144 -4.32 -7.61 -2.92
N ARG A 145 -5.19 -8.17 -3.78
CA ARG A 145 -5.30 -9.62 -3.98
C ARG A 145 -3.98 -10.24 -4.43
N PHE A 146 -3.31 -9.63 -5.40
CA PHE A 146 -1.98 -10.06 -5.83
C PHE A 146 -0.91 -9.82 -4.77
N GLY A 147 -0.99 -8.75 -3.99
CA GLY A 147 -0.10 -8.45 -2.87
C GLY A 147 -0.25 -9.41 -1.69
N PHE A 148 -1.45 -9.95 -1.45
CA PHE A 148 -1.68 -11.05 -0.50
C PHE A 148 -1.13 -12.38 -1.06
N SER A 149 -1.20 -12.58 -2.38
CA SER A 149 -0.42 -13.60 -3.07
C SER A 149 1.10 -13.34 -3.06
N ARG A 150 1.61 -12.14 -2.71
CA ARG A 150 3.07 -11.90 -2.57
C ARG A 150 3.66 -12.40 -1.25
N ASN A 151 2.82 -12.89 -0.33
CA ASN A 151 3.29 -13.84 0.70
C ASN A 151 3.44 -15.28 0.14
N VAL A 152 3.28 -15.44 -1.17
CA VAL A 152 3.77 -16.58 -1.94
C VAL A 152 4.82 -16.01 -2.90
N ILE A 153 6.11 -16.23 -2.59
CA ILE A 153 7.29 -16.19 -3.47
C ILE A 153 7.10 -15.32 -4.72
N GLU A 154 7.77 -14.15 -4.78
CA GLU A 154 7.85 -13.36 -6.02
C GLU A 154 8.07 -14.33 -7.21
N LYS A 155 7.15 -14.37 -8.16
CA LYS A 155 7.18 -15.40 -9.20
C LYS A 155 8.43 -15.20 -10.07
N TYR A 156 9.23 -16.25 -10.26
CA TYR A 156 10.42 -16.21 -11.11
C TYR A 156 10.09 -15.58 -12.48
N PRO A 157 10.86 -14.59 -12.97
CA PRO A 157 10.52 -13.77 -14.15
C PRO A 157 10.49 -14.54 -15.48
N GLY A 158 10.85 -15.82 -15.49
CA GLY A 158 10.75 -16.68 -16.67
C GLY A 158 11.99 -16.62 -17.58
N TYR A 159 13.02 -15.85 -17.21
CA TYR A 159 14.30 -15.78 -17.91
C TYR A 159 15.48 -15.72 -16.94
N LEU A 160 16.65 -16.14 -17.40
CA LEU A 160 17.88 -16.12 -16.62
C LEU A 160 18.35 -14.68 -16.40
N ILE A 161 18.52 -14.27 -15.15
CA ILE A 161 19.13 -12.97 -14.82
C ILE A 161 20.63 -13.18 -14.65
N LYS A 162 21.43 -12.46 -15.43
CA LYS A 162 22.89 -12.52 -15.46
C LYS A 162 23.45 -11.14 -15.72
N ILE A 163 24.78 -10.98 -15.58
CA ILE A 163 25.46 -9.73 -15.95
C ILE A 163 25.01 -9.29 -17.34
N ASN A 164 24.53 -8.05 -17.41
CA ASN A 164 24.26 -7.35 -18.66
C ASN A 164 24.77 -5.91 -18.53
N PRO A 165 25.87 -5.55 -19.21
CA PRO A 165 26.49 -4.24 -19.05
C PRO A 165 25.62 -3.08 -19.58
N ASN A 166 24.59 -3.38 -20.37
CA ASN A 166 23.79 -2.37 -21.09
C ASN A 166 22.35 -2.26 -20.58
N LEU A 167 21.99 -2.95 -19.49
CA LEU A 167 20.59 -3.03 -19.03
C LEU A 167 20.48 -2.77 -17.54
N ARG A 168 19.50 -1.92 -17.17
CA ARG A 168 18.95 -1.86 -15.81
C ARG A 168 17.58 -2.54 -15.80
N ASP A 169 17.32 -3.37 -14.80
CA ASP A 169 16.13 -4.22 -14.74
C ASP A 169 15.56 -4.23 -13.30
N ASN A 170 14.24 -4.09 -13.18
CA ASN A 170 13.55 -4.14 -11.89
C ASN A 170 13.72 -5.49 -11.18
N ASN A 171 13.84 -6.60 -11.93
CA ASN A 171 14.14 -7.90 -11.34
C ASN A 171 15.56 -7.96 -10.77
N VAL A 172 16.50 -7.20 -11.32
CA VAL A 172 17.86 -7.04 -10.75
C VAL A 172 17.80 -6.26 -9.44
N LYS A 173 16.97 -5.22 -9.39
CA LYS A 173 16.76 -4.44 -8.17
C LYS A 173 16.20 -5.31 -7.04
N ILE A 174 15.20 -6.14 -7.36
CA ILE A 174 14.61 -7.11 -6.42
C ILE A 174 15.66 -8.06 -5.84
N ILE A 175 16.48 -8.69 -6.68
CA ILE A 175 17.52 -9.62 -6.18
C ILE A 175 18.58 -8.89 -5.34
N GLN A 176 18.91 -7.64 -5.68
CA GLN A 176 19.86 -6.83 -4.90
C GLN A 176 19.29 -6.49 -3.52
N GLU A 177 18.01 -6.09 -3.43
CA GLU A 177 17.32 -5.83 -2.17
C GLU A 177 17.32 -7.09 -1.28
N LYS A 178 17.03 -8.26 -1.87
CA LYS A 178 17.05 -9.55 -1.14
C LYS A 178 18.43 -10.00 -0.73
N LEU A 179 19.46 -9.75 -1.53
CA LEU A 179 20.85 -10.01 -1.15
C LEU A 179 21.25 -9.13 0.05
N ILE A 180 20.94 -7.83 0.00
CA ILE A 180 21.21 -6.89 1.10
C ILE A 180 20.50 -7.34 2.37
N GLU A 181 19.21 -7.70 2.29
CA GLU A 181 18.41 -8.19 3.42
C GLU A 181 19.05 -9.43 4.07
N LYS A 182 19.64 -10.33 3.28
CA LYS A 182 20.31 -11.54 3.75
C LYS A 182 21.79 -11.32 4.10
N GLY A 183 22.27 -10.07 4.11
CA GLY A 183 23.63 -9.70 4.53
C GLY A 183 24.71 -9.83 3.46
N TYR A 184 24.33 -9.95 2.18
CA TYR A 184 25.27 -9.98 1.05
C TYR A 184 25.43 -8.58 0.47
N SER A 185 26.66 -8.05 0.51
CA SER A 185 26.96 -6.75 -0.09
C SER A 185 26.92 -6.83 -1.62
N VAL A 186 26.17 -5.92 -2.25
CA VAL A 186 26.07 -5.75 -3.71
C VAL A 186 26.85 -4.53 -4.22
N GLY A 187 27.78 -4.01 -3.40
CA GLY A 187 28.60 -2.84 -3.71
C GLY A 187 28.02 -1.52 -3.20
N ALA A 188 28.73 -0.41 -3.46
CA ALA A 188 28.46 0.89 -2.85
C ALA A 188 27.12 1.52 -3.28
N TYR A 189 26.60 1.16 -4.45
CA TYR A 189 25.37 1.74 -5.00
C TYR A 189 24.09 1.01 -4.55
N GLY A 190 24.21 -0.08 -3.80
CA GLY A 190 23.06 -0.83 -3.30
C GLY A 190 22.20 -1.44 -4.42
N ALA A 191 20.87 -1.42 -4.24
CA ALA A 191 19.91 -1.96 -5.19
C ALA A 191 19.57 -0.94 -6.30
N ASP A 192 20.48 -0.79 -7.25
CA ASP A 192 20.40 0.18 -8.35
C ASP A 192 19.84 -0.39 -9.67
N GLY A 193 19.48 -1.67 -9.68
CA GLY A 193 18.97 -2.40 -10.84
C GLY A 193 20.03 -2.75 -11.89
N TYR A 194 21.31 -2.48 -11.64
CA TYR A 194 22.41 -2.82 -12.54
C TYR A 194 23.11 -4.12 -12.10
N PHE A 195 23.13 -5.11 -12.99
CA PHE A 195 23.78 -6.39 -12.71
C PHE A 195 25.27 -6.32 -13.05
N GLY A 196 26.02 -5.58 -12.22
CA GLY A 196 27.46 -5.44 -12.31
C GLY A 196 28.24 -6.54 -11.57
N ALA A 197 29.57 -6.37 -11.53
CA ALA A 197 30.49 -7.32 -10.88
C ALA A 197 30.18 -7.54 -9.38
N ALA A 198 29.73 -6.49 -8.67
CA ALA A 198 29.39 -6.59 -7.26
C ALA A 198 28.14 -7.48 -7.03
N THR A 199 27.06 -7.26 -7.79
CA THR A 199 25.86 -8.12 -7.79
C THR A 199 26.21 -9.57 -8.15
N PHE A 200 27.07 -9.76 -9.17
CA PHE A 200 27.53 -11.10 -9.56
C PHE A 200 28.28 -11.83 -8.45
N ASN A 201 29.21 -11.17 -7.79
CA ASN A 201 29.95 -11.75 -6.68
C ASN A 201 29.02 -12.07 -5.49
N ALA A 202 28.04 -11.20 -5.21
CA ALA A 202 27.03 -11.42 -4.19
C ALA A 202 26.18 -12.67 -4.49
N ILE A 203 25.72 -12.83 -5.74
CA ILE A 203 24.95 -14.02 -6.16
C ILE A 203 25.81 -15.28 -6.03
N LYS A 204 27.07 -15.27 -6.48
CA LYS A 204 27.95 -16.45 -6.33
C LYS A 204 28.18 -16.82 -4.86
N LYS A 205 28.33 -15.83 -3.99
CA LYS A 205 28.46 -16.07 -2.55
C LYS A 205 27.16 -16.70 -2.00
N PHE A 206 26.02 -16.11 -2.33
CA PHE A 206 24.71 -16.62 -1.92
C PHE A 206 24.47 -18.06 -2.40
N GLN A 207 24.78 -18.37 -3.66
CA GLN A 207 24.66 -19.70 -4.23
C GLN A 207 25.51 -20.72 -3.47
N ARG A 208 26.77 -20.37 -3.19
CA ARG A 208 27.68 -21.21 -2.40
C ARG A 208 27.13 -21.49 -1.00
N ASP A 209 26.69 -20.44 -0.31
CA ASP A 209 26.19 -20.54 1.06
C ASP A 209 24.87 -21.33 1.16
N ASN A 210 24.15 -21.48 0.04
CA ASN A 210 22.86 -22.18 -0.02
C ASN A 210 22.90 -23.54 -0.74
N GLY A 211 24.09 -24.04 -1.11
CA GLY A 211 24.24 -25.33 -1.78
C GLY A 211 23.66 -25.37 -3.20
N LEU A 212 23.69 -24.24 -3.90
CA LEU A 212 23.22 -24.11 -5.29
C LEU A 212 24.41 -24.18 -6.26
N MET A 213 24.12 -24.37 -7.56
CA MET A 213 25.12 -24.23 -8.61
C MET A 213 25.71 -22.80 -8.58
N VAL A 214 27.04 -22.68 -8.51
CA VAL A 214 27.75 -21.40 -8.30
C VAL A 214 28.19 -20.79 -9.63
N ASP A 215 27.22 -20.40 -10.44
CA ASP A 215 27.42 -19.84 -11.79
C ASP A 215 27.26 -18.31 -11.86
N GLY A 216 26.77 -17.68 -10.79
CA GLY A 216 26.48 -16.24 -10.75
C GLY A 216 25.23 -15.83 -11.55
N ILE A 217 24.39 -16.81 -11.94
CA ILE A 217 23.16 -16.62 -12.71
C ILE A 217 21.96 -16.88 -11.81
N VAL A 218 20.99 -15.97 -11.84
CA VAL A 218 19.73 -16.15 -11.11
C VAL A 218 18.73 -16.86 -12.03
N GLY A 219 18.78 -18.19 -11.99
CA GLY A 219 17.73 -19.07 -12.51
C GLY A 219 16.62 -19.33 -11.48
N ARG A 220 15.67 -20.21 -11.83
CA ARG A 220 14.50 -20.53 -10.99
C ARG A 220 14.88 -20.96 -9.56
N ASP A 221 15.91 -21.79 -9.41
CA ASP A 221 16.32 -22.31 -8.11
C ASP A 221 17.00 -21.25 -7.25
N THR A 222 17.92 -20.48 -7.84
CA THR A 222 18.55 -19.32 -7.17
C THR A 222 17.50 -18.31 -6.74
N TRP A 223 16.56 -17.97 -7.64
CA TRP A 223 15.46 -17.07 -7.36
C TRP A 223 14.60 -17.59 -6.21
N GLY A 224 14.10 -18.81 -6.31
CA GLY A 224 13.23 -19.41 -5.28
C GLY A 224 13.87 -19.51 -3.91
N ARG A 225 15.21 -19.62 -3.83
CA ARG A 225 15.93 -19.56 -2.56
C ARG A 225 16.16 -18.14 -2.06
N LEU A 226 16.40 -17.20 -2.97
CA LEU A 226 16.76 -15.82 -2.64
C LEU A 226 15.55 -14.96 -2.25
N VAL A 227 14.42 -15.11 -2.93
CA VAL A 227 13.21 -14.30 -2.69
C VAL A 227 12.29 -14.87 -1.60
N LYS A 228 12.63 -16.05 -1.07
CA LYS A 228 11.97 -16.66 0.09
C LYS A 228 12.47 -16.04 1.39
#